data_AF-A0A7S1AXN1-F1
#
_entry.id   AF-A0A7S1AXN1-F1
#
_cell.length_a   1.000
_cell.length_b   1.000
_cell.length_c   1.000
_cell.angle_alpha   90.00
_cell.angle_beta   90.00
_cell.angle_gamma   90.00
#
_symmetry.space_group_name_H-M   'P 1'
#
loop_
_entity.id
_entity.type
_entity.pdbx_description
1 polymer ?
#
loop_
_entity_poly.entity_id
_entity_poly.type
_entity_poly.pdbx_seq_one_letter_code
_entity_poly.pdbx_strand_id
1 'polypeptide(L)'
;MNTLNSWGKTENDFNAELGDITWGSSGNLSQARAALVTYFIASNVVVENGENVDEAADAWEQRFLDLFACDHEEKSDTCGNSDWGDVVVYPFATRSISDRVGNQITGDLPKLSVAIVIMVIYVICNLGQMCHRVRSRVLLAFGSIVSITLGTAAAFGLCMWCQVKYTSLVQSMLFIILGIGVDDSFVIVNALDWTDPSLPVDQRMSQALSRAGMSIFVTSFTDSIAFALSVASILPALSWFCIYAAVTIIFVFLYQILFFGALVTLDTRRQAANKLDCCPCFSSVRCAPVPQDGG
;
A
#
# COMPACT_ATOMS: atom_id res chain seq x y z
N MET A 1 52.50 15.68 -22.66
CA MET A 1 51.44 15.19 -21.76
C MET A 1 50.57 16.37 -21.41
N ASN A 2 49.35 16.42 -21.93
CA ASN A 2 48.41 17.49 -21.60
C ASN A 2 47.91 17.24 -20.18
N THR A 3 48.11 18.20 -19.28
CA THR A 3 47.56 18.14 -17.92
C THR A 3 46.12 18.65 -17.94
N LEU A 4 45.29 18.28 -16.95
CA LEU A 4 43.91 18.79 -16.82
C LEU A 4 43.85 20.34 -16.83
N ASN A 5 44.89 20.99 -16.31
CA ASN A 5 45.09 22.44 -16.34
C ASN A 5 45.24 23.04 -17.76
N SER A 6 45.46 22.22 -18.79
CA SER A 6 45.48 22.66 -20.19
C SER A 6 44.12 22.54 -20.89
N TRP A 7 43.13 21.92 -20.24
CA TRP A 7 41.84 21.58 -20.83
C TRP A 7 40.69 22.48 -20.33
N GLY A 8 40.63 22.79 -19.03
CA GLY A 8 39.65 23.74 -18.48
C GLY A 8 40.14 25.18 -18.59
N LYS A 9 39.30 26.07 -19.14
CA LYS A 9 39.63 27.50 -19.31
C LYS A 9 39.14 28.36 -18.15
N THR A 10 38.15 27.89 -17.38
CA THR A 10 37.60 28.60 -16.22
C THR A 10 37.36 27.69 -15.01
N GLU A 11 37.42 28.27 -13.80
CA GLU A 11 37.13 27.60 -12.52
C GLU A 11 35.75 26.92 -12.52
N ASN A 12 34.78 27.52 -13.20
CA ASN A 12 33.42 26.98 -13.36
C ASN A 12 33.36 25.67 -14.16
N ASP A 13 34.28 25.47 -15.12
CA ASP A 13 34.31 24.25 -15.93
C ASP A 13 34.76 23.05 -15.06
N PHE A 14 35.70 23.27 -14.15
CA PHE A 14 36.17 22.23 -13.23
C PHE A 14 35.15 21.92 -12.14
N ASN A 15 34.42 22.92 -11.63
CA ASN A 15 33.37 22.73 -10.63
C ASN A 15 32.16 21.93 -11.16
N ALA A 16 31.97 21.84 -12.49
CA ALA A 16 30.89 21.05 -13.08
C ALA A 16 31.17 19.53 -13.07
N GLU A 17 32.45 19.14 -13.17
CA GLU A 17 32.85 17.74 -13.37
C GLU A 17 33.70 17.18 -12.21
N LEU A 18 34.26 18.03 -11.35
CA LEU A 18 35.11 17.61 -10.21
C LEU A 18 34.50 18.06 -8.88
N GLY A 19 34.63 17.19 -7.87
CA GLY A 19 34.18 17.45 -6.50
C GLY A 19 35.35 17.59 -5.52
N ASP A 20 35.15 18.44 -4.51
CA ASP A 20 36.11 18.70 -3.42
C ASP A 20 37.50 19.11 -3.95
N ILE A 21 37.50 20.20 -4.71
CA ILE A 21 38.67 20.71 -5.42
C ILE A 21 39.56 21.56 -4.48
N THR A 22 40.87 21.33 -4.52
CA THR A 22 41.86 22.24 -3.92
C THR A 22 42.73 22.89 -5.00
N TRP A 23 43.00 24.18 -4.80
CA TRP A 23 43.77 25.02 -5.71
C TRP A 23 45.18 25.29 -5.16
N GLY A 24 46.19 25.16 -6.02
CA GLY A 24 47.56 25.55 -5.70
C GLY A 24 47.75 27.06 -5.73
N SER A 25 48.84 27.55 -5.14
CA SER A 25 49.17 28.98 -5.02
C SER A 25 49.29 29.74 -6.34
N SER A 26 49.44 29.04 -7.46
CA SER A 26 49.52 29.60 -8.82
C SER A 26 48.18 29.59 -9.58
N GLY A 27 47.06 29.26 -8.92
CA GLY A 27 45.75 29.15 -9.56
C GLY A 27 45.54 27.87 -10.39
N ASN A 28 46.43 26.88 -10.23
CA ASN A 28 46.33 25.58 -10.90
C ASN A 28 45.60 24.57 -10.02
N LEU A 29 44.86 23.64 -10.63
CA LEU A 29 44.24 22.51 -9.94
C LEU A 29 45.33 21.62 -9.31
N SER A 30 45.26 21.41 -7.98
CA SER A 30 46.20 20.55 -7.25
C SER A 30 45.61 19.22 -6.80
N GLN A 31 44.34 19.18 -6.40
CA GLN A 31 43.67 17.96 -5.94
C GLN A 31 42.17 18.03 -6.25
N ALA A 32 41.56 16.87 -6.50
CA ALA A 32 40.12 16.67 -6.48
C ALA A 32 39.84 15.31 -5.84
N ARG A 33 38.72 15.18 -5.12
CA ARG A 33 38.35 13.93 -4.44
C ARG A 33 37.38 13.08 -5.24
N ALA A 34 36.55 13.71 -6.06
CA ALA A 34 35.54 13.03 -6.87
C ALA A 34 35.55 13.58 -8.30
N ALA A 35 35.14 12.75 -9.24
CA ALA A 35 34.88 13.13 -10.62
C ALA A 35 33.51 12.62 -11.03
N LEU A 36 32.76 13.46 -11.75
CA LEU A 36 31.51 13.13 -12.39
C LEU A 36 31.80 12.90 -13.88
N VAL A 37 31.17 11.88 -14.46
CA VAL A 37 31.21 11.64 -15.92
C VAL A 37 29.78 11.44 -16.37
N THR A 38 29.28 12.36 -17.20
CA THR A 38 27.90 12.35 -17.66
C THR A 38 27.83 11.92 -19.12
N TYR A 39 27.01 10.90 -19.40
CA TYR A 39 26.67 10.48 -20.76
C TYR A 39 25.29 11.02 -21.11
N PHE A 40 25.19 11.78 -22.21
CA PHE A 40 23.91 12.24 -22.74
C PHE A 40 23.43 11.28 -23.83
N ILE A 41 22.25 10.72 -23.63
CA ILE A 41 21.61 9.80 -24.58
C ILE A 41 20.48 10.56 -25.28
N ALA A 42 20.32 10.33 -26.59
CA ALA A 42 19.19 10.87 -27.32
C ALA A 42 17.90 10.15 -26.91
N SER A 43 16.88 10.90 -26.52
CA SER A 43 15.57 10.34 -26.16
C SER A 43 14.77 10.05 -27.43
N ASN A 44 14.50 8.77 -27.70
CA ASN A 44 13.71 8.27 -28.81
C ASN A 44 12.44 7.60 -28.27
N VAL A 45 11.58 8.41 -27.63
CA VAL A 45 10.33 7.94 -27.04
C VAL A 45 9.36 7.45 -28.12
N VAL A 46 8.97 6.20 -28.04
CA VAL A 46 7.87 5.61 -28.83
C VAL A 46 6.67 5.41 -27.91
N VAL A 47 5.46 5.70 -28.41
CA VAL A 47 4.23 5.47 -27.65
C VAL A 47 3.76 4.04 -27.90
N GLU A 48 4.03 3.13 -26.96
CA GLU A 48 3.44 1.78 -26.96
C GLU A 48 2.39 1.69 -25.85
N ASN A 49 1.17 1.22 -26.20
CA ASN A 49 0.06 1.06 -25.25
C ASN A 49 -0.27 2.31 -24.41
N GLY A 50 -0.08 3.51 -25.00
CA GLY A 50 -0.29 4.79 -24.30
C GLY A 50 0.80 5.12 -23.28
N GLU A 51 1.96 4.48 -23.37
CA GLU A 51 3.14 4.72 -22.55
C GLU A 51 4.31 5.18 -23.40
N ASN A 52 5.05 6.15 -22.90
CA ASN A 52 6.28 6.65 -23.50
C ASN A 52 7.41 5.68 -23.16
N VAL A 53 7.76 4.80 -24.09
CA VAL A 53 8.79 3.77 -23.91
C VAL A 53 9.96 4.08 -24.84
N ASP A 54 11.18 4.03 -24.31
CA ASP A 54 12.42 4.15 -25.08
C ASP A 54 13.25 2.89 -24.85
N GLU A 55 12.86 1.79 -25.51
CA GLU A 55 13.48 0.48 -25.32
C GLU A 55 14.99 0.49 -25.58
N ALA A 56 15.44 1.32 -26.52
CA ALA A 56 16.84 1.43 -26.89
C ALA A 56 17.66 2.11 -25.78
N ALA A 57 17.15 3.23 -25.24
CA ALA A 57 17.78 3.89 -24.10
C ALA A 57 17.73 3.00 -22.85
N ASP A 58 16.59 2.37 -22.59
CA ASP A 58 16.38 1.44 -21.47
C ASP A 58 17.36 0.26 -21.49
N ALA A 59 17.54 -0.38 -22.65
CA ALA A 59 18.47 -1.49 -22.81
C ALA A 59 19.93 -1.04 -22.66
N TRP A 60 20.28 0.15 -23.17
CA TRP A 60 21.62 0.71 -23.00
C TRP A 60 21.91 1.04 -21.54
N GLU A 61 20.98 1.71 -20.86
CA GLU A 61 21.09 2.05 -19.44
C GLU A 61 21.20 0.80 -18.57
N GLN A 62 20.44 -0.25 -18.87
CA GLN A 62 20.56 -1.52 -18.16
C GLN A 62 21.96 -2.13 -18.33
N ARG A 63 22.48 -2.19 -19.57
CA ARG A 63 23.84 -2.70 -19.81
C ARG A 63 24.91 -1.84 -19.16
N PHE A 64 24.72 -0.53 -19.16
CA PHE A 64 25.60 0.40 -18.45
C PHE A 64 25.65 0.08 -16.96
N LEU A 65 24.49 -0.07 -16.30
CA LEU A 65 24.43 -0.44 -14.89
C LEU A 65 25.06 -1.81 -14.62
N ASP A 66 24.79 -2.80 -15.46
CA ASP A 66 25.34 -4.16 -15.32
C ASP A 66 26.88 -4.18 -15.40
N LEU A 67 27.49 -3.31 -16.21
CA LEU A 67 28.94 -3.19 -16.30
C LEU A 67 29.59 -2.67 -15.01
N PHE A 68 28.89 -1.83 -14.26
CA PHE A 68 29.39 -1.19 -13.03
C PHE A 68 28.83 -1.80 -11.73
N ALA A 69 27.83 -2.68 -11.81
CA ALA A 69 27.22 -3.33 -10.64
C ALA A 69 28.09 -4.45 -10.02
N CYS A 70 29.11 -4.93 -10.74
CA CYS A 70 29.91 -6.10 -10.37
C CYS A 70 30.89 -5.88 -9.20
N ASP A 71 31.03 -4.65 -8.71
CA ASP A 71 31.99 -4.33 -7.63
C ASP A 71 31.50 -4.71 -6.23
N HIS A 72 30.20 -5.00 -6.03
CA HIS A 72 29.65 -4.96 -4.67
C HIS A 72 29.06 -6.22 -4.03
N GLU A 73 28.66 -7.30 -4.72
CA GLU A 73 28.37 -8.57 -3.99
C GLU A 73 28.08 -9.84 -4.82
N GLU A 74 27.80 -9.77 -6.13
CA GLU A 74 27.41 -10.98 -6.87
C GLU A 74 28.00 -11.02 -8.29
N LYS A 75 28.98 -11.92 -8.50
CA LYS A 75 29.59 -12.16 -9.81
C LYS A 75 28.63 -12.97 -10.69
N SER A 76 27.90 -12.29 -11.56
CA SER A 76 27.21 -12.91 -12.70
C SER A 76 28.19 -13.14 -13.86
N ASP A 77 28.00 -14.20 -14.66
CA ASP A 77 28.84 -14.59 -15.81
C ASP A 77 28.91 -13.53 -16.94
N THR A 78 28.15 -12.43 -16.83
CA THR A 78 28.16 -11.28 -17.75
C THR A 78 29.07 -10.12 -17.30
N CYS A 79 29.72 -10.23 -16.14
CA CYS A 79 30.58 -9.18 -15.59
C CYS A 79 31.88 -9.05 -16.39
N GLY A 80 32.18 -7.84 -16.88
CA GLY A 80 33.52 -7.47 -17.30
C GLY A 80 34.47 -7.39 -16.10
N ASN A 81 35.78 -7.52 -16.31
CA ASN A 81 36.78 -7.30 -15.25
C ASN A 81 36.73 -5.83 -14.79
N SER A 82 36.00 -5.54 -13.72
CA SER A 82 35.80 -4.20 -13.15
C SER A 82 36.66 -3.91 -11.92
N ASP A 83 37.87 -4.47 -11.82
CA ASP A 83 38.76 -4.11 -10.70
C ASP A 83 39.41 -2.74 -10.98
N TRP A 84 38.80 -1.68 -10.43
CA TRP A 84 39.25 -0.28 -10.55
C TRP A 84 40.27 0.13 -9.47
N GLY A 85 40.79 -0.81 -8.67
CA GLY A 85 41.76 -0.53 -7.62
C GLY A 85 41.19 0.35 -6.51
N ASP A 86 41.85 1.48 -6.21
CA ASP A 86 41.46 2.41 -5.13
C ASP A 86 40.31 3.37 -5.50
N VAL A 87 39.73 3.25 -6.71
CA VAL A 87 38.67 4.14 -7.19
C VAL A 87 37.31 3.47 -7.06
N VAL A 88 36.41 4.07 -6.28
CA VAL A 88 35.02 3.61 -6.15
C VAL A 88 34.14 4.35 -7.16
N VAL A 89 33.41 3.59 -7.98
CA VAL A 89 32.53 4.12 -9.02
C VAL A 89 31.06 3.94 -8.61
N TYR A 90 30.28 5.02 -8.70
CA TYR A 90 28.83 5.00 -8.44
C TYR A 90 28.06 5.22 -9.74
N PRO A 91 27.57 4.15 -10.41
CA PRO A 91 26.79 4.30 -11.63
C PRO A 91 25.38 4.80 -11.30
N PHE A 92 24.91 5.78 -12.06
CA PHE A 92 23.54 6.29 -11.99
C PHE A 92 22.96 6.37 -13.41
N ALA A 93 21.76 5.82 -13.58
CA ALA A 93 20.98 5.91 -14.81
C ALA A 93 19.53 6.24 -14.47
N THR A 94 18.79 6.85 -15.38
CA THR A 94 17.40 7.28 -15.12
C THR A 94 16.50 6.09 -14.77
N ARG A 95 16.65 4.98 -15.51
CA ARG A 95 15.97 3.70 -15.27
C ARG A 95 16.25 3.12 -13.88
N SER A 96 17.44 3.33 -13.32
CA SER A 96 17.83 2.75 -12.02
C SER A 96 16.89 3.18 -10.88
N ILE A 97 16.29 4.37 -10.96
CA ILE A 97 15.31 4.84 -9.99
C ILE A 97 14.05 3.96 -10.06
N SER A 98 13.50 3.76 -11.26
CA SER A 98 12.31 2.94 -11.49
C SER A 98 12.55 1.48 -11.07
N ASP A 99 13.71 0.93 -11.42
CA ASP A 99 14.08 -0.45 -11.07
C ASP A 99 14.26 -0.63 -9.56
N ARG A 100 14.92 0.31 -8.87
CA ARG A 100 15.09 0.26 -7.41
C ARG A 100 13.75 0.35 -6.68
N VAL A 101 12.88 1.25 -7.11
CA VAL A 101 11.53 1.40 -6.52
C VAL A 101 10.71 0.13 -6.77
N GLY A 102 10.70 -0.40 -8.00
CA GLY A 102 9.99 -1.63 -8.35
C GLY A 102 10.49 -2.85 -7.58
N ASN A 103 11.81 -3.01 -7.46
CA ASN A 103 12.44 -4.12 -6.73
C ASN A 103 12.18 -4.04 -5.22
N GLN A 104 12.16 -2.83 -4.64
CA GLN A 104 11.79 -2.64 -3.24
C GLN A 104 10.33 -3.04 -3.00
N ILE A 105 9.41 -2.57 -3.85
CA ILE A 105 7.98 -2.90 -3.73
C ILE A 105 7.76 -4.41 -3.83
N THR A 106 8.35 -5.06 -4.84
CA THR A 106 8.21 -6.51 -5.04
C THR A 106 8.84 -7.33 -3.92
N GLY A 107 9.98 -6.89 -3.38
CA GLY A 107 10.60 -7.48 -2.19
C GLY A 107 9.77 -7.34 -0.91
N ASP A 108 8.89 -6.35 -0.83
CA ASP A 108 8.00 -6.12 0.31
C ASP A 108 6.65 -6.83 0.20
N LEU A 109 6.26 -7.30 -1.00
CA LEU A 109 4.99 -8.04 -1.19
C LEU A 109 4.85 -9.27 -0.28
N PRO A 110 5.88 -10.12 -0.07
CA PRO A 110 5.77 -11.23 0.88
C PRO A 110 5.54 -10.76 2.32
N LYS A 111 6.18 -9.65 2.73
CA LYS A 111 6.01 -9.10 4.08
C LYS A 111 4.59 -8.57 4.30
N LEU A 112 4.01 -7.96 3.27
CA LEU A 112 2.61 -7.53 3.28
C LEU A 112 1.65 -8.72 3.42
N SER A 113 1.93 -9.86 2.77
CA SER A 113 1.10 -11.06 2.93
C SER A 113 1.08 -11.56 4.39
N VAL A 114 2.22 -11.52 5.09
CA VAL A 114 2.31 -11.88 6.52
C VAL A 114 1.50 -10.90 7.37
N ALA A 115 1.59 -9.60 7.08
CA ALA A 115 0.83 -8.57 7.79
C ALA A 115 -0.69 -8.76 7.63
N ILE A 116 -1.16 -9.10 6.43
CA ILE A 116 -2.58 -9.43 6.18
C ILE A 116 -3.03 -10.61 7.03
N VAL A 117 -2.25 -11.70 7.11
CA VAL A 117 -2.59 -12.87 7.93
C VAL A 117 -2.69 -12.51 9.41
N ILE A 118 -1.73 -11.74 9.93
CA ILE A 118 -1.75 -11.26 11.32
C ILE A 118 -3.00 -10.42 11.57
N MET A 119 -3.35 -9.54 10.63
CA MET A 119 -4.53 -8.70 10.73
C MET A 119 -5.84 -9.51 10.73
N VAL A 120 -5.95 -10.53 9.89
CA VAL A 120 -7.10 -11.45 9.87
C VAL A 120 -7.23 -12.18 11.22
N ILE A 121 -6.13 -12.68 11.78
CA ILE A 121 -6.13 -13.30 13.12
C ILE A 121 -6.58 -12.28 14.18
N TYR A 122 -6.06 -11.06 14.12
CA TYR A 122 -6.44 -9.99 15.04
C TYR A 122 -7.95 -9.69 15.00
N VAL A 123 -8.54 -9.62 13.80
CA VAL A 123 -9.98 -9.39 13.61
C VAL A 123 -10.80 -10.54 14.19
N ILE A 124 -10.42 -11.79 13.89
CA ILE A 124 -11.13 -12.97 14.41
C ILE A 124 -11.06 -13.03 15.94
N CYS A 125 -9.91 -12.74 16.54
CA CYS A 125 -9.73 -12.77 18.00
C CYS A 125 -10.49 -11.63 18.70
N ASN A 126 -10.37 -10.40 18.23
CA ASN A 126 -10.95 -9.23 18.91
C ASN A 126 -12.46 -9.09 18.64
N LEU A 127 -12.87 -9.21 17.37
CA LEU A 127 -14.28 -9.08 17.01
C LEU A 127 -15.07 -10.34 17.36
N GLY A 128 -14.46 -11.52 17.25
CA GLY A 128 -15.14 -12.81 17.40
C GLY A 128 -15.51 -13.20 18.84
N GLN A 129 -14.92 -12.56 19.86
CA GLN A 129 -15.22 -12.78 21.30
C GLN A 129 -15.44 -14.27 21.65
N MET A 130 -14.39 -15.08 21.44
CA MET A 130 -14.40 -16.56 21.47
C MET A 130 -14.85 -17.21 22.80
N CYS A 131 -15.01 -16.45 23.88
CA CYS A 131 -15.26 -17.00 25.21
C CYS A 131 -16.69 -17.56 25.42
N HIS A 132 -17.68 -17.22 24.58
CA HIS A 132 -19.07 -17.68 24.73
C HIS A 132 -19.65 -18.22 23.41
N ARG A 133 -20.13 -19.46 23.41
CA ARG A 133 -20.55 -20.19 22.19
C ARG A 133 -21.76 -19.59 21.45
N VAL A 134 -22.61 -18.81 22.15
CA VAL A 134 -23.81 -18.16 21.58
C VAL A 134 -23.55 -16.69 21.24
N ARG A 135 -22.76 -15.99 22.07
CA ARG A 135 -22.40 -14.57 21.90
C ARG A 135 -21.16 -14.36 21.01
N SER A 136 -20.45 -15.43 20.66
CA SER A 136 -19.37 -15.39 19.69
C SER A 136 -19.86 -14.77 18.38
N ARG A 137 -18.96 -14.04 17.71
CA ARG A 137 -19.17 -13.31 16.47
C ARG A 137 -18.11 -13.67 15.42
N VAL A 138 -17.62 -14.91 15.46
CA VAL A 138 -16.60 -15.38 14.52
C VAL A 138 -17.13 -15.35 13.10
N LEU A 139 -18.40 -15.75 12.89
CA LEU A 139 -19.01 -15.69 11.56
C LEU A 139 -19.12 -14.24 11.06
N LEU A 140 -19.39 -13.30 11.96
CA LEU A 140 -19.43 -11.87 11.66
C LEU A 140 -18.04 -11.33 11.31
N ALA A 141 -16.99 -11.78 12.01
CA ALA A 141 -15.60 -11.43 11.71
C ALA A 141 -15.12 -11.96 10.35
N PHE A 142 -15.56 -13.15 9.94
CA PHE A 142 -15.37 -13.61 8.55
C PHE A 142 -16.20 -12.77 7.57
N GLY A 143 -17.43 -12.42 7.97
CA GLY A 143 -18.32 -11.57 7.20
C GLY A 143 -17.74 -10.19 6.88
N SER A 144 -17.01 -9.56 7.82
CA SER A 144 -16.34 -8.28 7.56
C SER A 144 -15.20 -8.42 6.55
N ILE A 145 -14.38 -9.47 6.65
CA ILE A 145 -13.30 -9.69 5.67
C ILE A 145 -13.89 -9.90 4.27
N VAL A 146 -14.99 -10.65 4.17
CA VAL A 146 -15.71 -10.85 2.91
C VAL A 146 -16.32 -9.55 2.38
N SER A 147 -16.93 -8.71 3.23
CA SER A 147 -17.51 -7.43 2.80
C SER A 147 -16.45 -6.50 2.22
N ILE A 148 -15.30 -6.37 2.88
CA ILE A 148 -14.17 -5.54 2.44
C ILE A 148 -13.60 -6.07 1.12
N THR A 149 -13.44 -7.39 1.01
CA THR A 149 -12.93 -8.03 -0.22
C THR A 149 -13.88 -7.81 -1.39
N LEU A 150 -15.19 -7.94 -1.20
CA LEU A 150 -16.19 -7.69 -2.24
C LEU A 150 -16.22 -6.22 -2.66
N GLY A 151 -16.15 -5.28 -1.71
CA GLY A 151 -16.06 -3.85 -2.01
C GLY A 151 -14.80 -3.51 -2.81
N THR A 152 -13.67 -4.09 -2.42
CA THR A 152 -12.39 -3.92 -3.11
C THR A 152 -12.45 -4.50 -4.53
N ALA A 153 -12.97 -5.71 -4.70
CA ALA A 153 -13.12 -6.34 -6.01
C ALA A 153 -14.04 -5.53 -6.94
N ALA A 154 -15.15 -4.98 -6.42
CA ALA A 154 -16.05 -4.14 -7.18
C ALA A 154 -15.37 -2.82 -7.64
N ALA A 155 -14.61 -2.18 -6.76
CA ALA A 155 -13.84 -0.99 -7.11
C ALA A 155 -12.76 -1.27 -8.16
N PHE A 156 -12.00 -2.35 -7.98
CA PHE A 156 -10.94 -2.74 -8.93
C PHE A 156 -11.54 -3.06 -10.29
N GLY A 157 -12.66 -3.79 -10.32
CA GLY A 157 -13.39 -4.07 -11.55
C GLY A 157 -13.85 -2.79 -12.26
N LEU A 158 -14.34 -1.79 -11.51
CA LEU A 158 -14.72 -0.50 -12.08
C LEU A 158 -13.50 0.28 -12.61
N CYS A 159 -12.41 0.33 -11.87
CA CYS A 159 -11.18 1.01 -12.30
C CYS A 159 -10.58 0.34 -13.56
N MET A 160 -10.56 -0.99 -13.62
CA MET A 160 -10.12 -1.73 -14.80
C MET A 160 -11.05 -1.51 -16.00
N TRP A 161 -12.37 -1.45 -15.78
CA TRP A 161 -13.32 -1.07 -16.83
C TRP A 161 -12.98 0.31 -17.38
N CYS A 162 -12.74 1.29 -16.51
CA CYS A 162 -12.34 2.65 -16.87
C CYS A 162 -10.91 2.76 -17.44
N GLN A 163 -10.23 1.64 -17.74
CA GLN A 163 -8.89 1.59 -18.32
C GLN A 163 -7.81 2.27 -17.44
N VAL A 164 -7.99 2.23 -16.11
CA VAL A 164 -6.99 2.73 -15.16
C VAL A 164 -5.87 1.69 -15.03
N LYS A 165 -4.62 2.08 -15.33
CA LYS A 165 -3.46 1.17 -15.32
C LYS A 165 -3.24 0.51 -13.96
N TYR A 166 -3.09 -0.81 -13.96
CA TYR A 166 -2.75 -1.58 -12.76
C TYR A 166 -1.24 -1.62 -12.57
N THR A 167 -0.74 -1.15 -11.43
CA THR A 167 0.69 -1.12 -11.10
C THR A 167 0.98 -2.00 -9.88
N SER A 168 2.24 -2.41 -9.69
CA SER A 168 2.66 -3.22 -8.53
C SER A 168 2.37 -2.53 -7.19
N LEU A 169 2.26 -1.20 -7.17
CA LEU A 169 1.84 -0.42 -6.01
C LEU A 169 0.36 -0.62 -5.64
N VAL A 170 -0.52 -0.88 -6.62
CA VAL A 170 -1.93 -1.16 -6.33
C VAL A 170 -2.07 -2.45 -5.50
N GLN A 171 -1.12 -3.38 -5.61
CA GLN A 171 -1.13 -4.60 -4.81
C GLN A 171 -0.88 -4.33 -3.31
N SER A 172 -0.01 -3.38 -2.96
CA SER A 172 0.23 -3.03 -1.55
C SER A 172 -0.96 -2.28 -0.93
N MET A 173 -1.79 -1.64 -1.75
CA MET A 173 -3.03 -0.97 -1.34
C MET A 173 -4.01 -1.91 -0.62
N LEU A 174 -4.03 -3.20 -0.97
CA LEU A 174 -4.92 -4.18 -0.35
C LEU A 174 -4.76 -4.26 1.17
N PHE A 175 -3.53 -4.10 1.66
CA PHE A 175 -3.26 -4.06 3.10
C PHE A 175 -3.86 -2.81 3.76
N ILE A 176 -3.73 -1.65 3.12
CA ILE A 176 -4.27 -0.37 3.62
C ILE A 176 -5.81 -0.43 3.67
N ILE A 177 -6.43 -0.91 2.60
CA ILE A 177 -7.90 -1.01 2.49
C ILE A 177 -8.46 -2.01 3.51
N LEU A 178 -7.77 -3.13 3.74
CA LEU A 178 -8.14 -4.04 4.82
C LEU A 178 -8.11 -3.32 6.17
N GLY A 179 -7.08 -2.52 6.42
CA GLY A 179 -6.96 -1.57 7.54
C GLY A 179 -8.23 -0.77 7.80
N ILE A 180 -8.60 0.04 6.80
CA ILE A 180 -9.73 0.97 6.86
C ILE A 180 -11.06 0.21 7.05
N GLY A 181 -11.31 -0.82 6.24
CA GLY A 181 -12.58 -1.54 6.30
C GLY A 181 -12.78 -2.32 7.61
N VAL A 182 -11.70 -2.80 8.21
CA VAL A 182 -11.74 -3.45 9.52
C VAL A 182 -12.07 -2.45 10.63
N ASP A 183 -11.49 -1.24 10.59
CA ASP A 183 -11.81 -0.17 11.55
C ASP A 183 -13.30 0.14 11.55
N ASP A 184 -13.89 0.34 10.35
CA ASP A 184 -15.32 0.56 10.20
C ASP A 184 -16.17 -0.61 10.75
N SER A 185 -15.69 -1.84 10.59
CA SER A 185 -16.35 -3.04 11.15
C SER A 185 -16.40 -3.00 12.67
N PHE A 186 -15.29 -2.61 13.31
CA PHE A 186 -15.22 -2.44 14.76
C PHE A 186 -16.11 -1.30 15.22
N VAL A 187 -16.13 -0.17 14.52
CA VAL A 187 -16.97 0.99 14.88
C VAL A 187 -18.46 0.63 14.84
N ILE A 188 -18.93 -0.08 13.81
CA ILE A 188 -20.33 -0.52 13.70
C ILE A 188 -20.69 -1.50 14.83
N VAL A 189 -19.85 -2.51 15.06
CA VAL A 189 -20.09 -3.54 16.07
C VAL A 189 -20.07 -2.94 17.48
N ASN A 190 -19.12 -2.05 17.77
CA ASN A 190 -19.03 -1.34 19.03
C ASN A 190 -20.28 -0.47 19.25
N ALA A 191 -20.69 0.31 18.25
CA ALA A 191 -21.89 1.14 18.35
C ALA A 191 -23.16 0.32 18.63
N LEU A 192 -23.27 -0.91 18.09
CA LEU A 192 -24.35 -1.83 18.41
C LEU A 192 -24.28 -2.32 19.86
N ASP A 193 -23.08 -2.60 20.38
CA ASP A 193 -22.89 -3.06 21.75
C ASP A 193 -23.25 -1.99 22.80
N TRP A 194 -23.18 -0.70 22.44
CA TRP A 194 -23.65 0.42 23.25
C TRP A 194 -25.17 0.64 23.23
N THR A 195 -25.92 -0.06 22.38
CA THR A 195 -27.39 0.05 22.34
C THR A 195 -28.04 -0.79 23.44
N ASP A 196 -29.21 -0.37 23.89
CA ASP A 196 -29.99 -1.11 24.89
C ASP A 196 -30.38 -2.50 24.35
N PRO A 197 -29.97 -3.60 25.01
CA PRO A 197 -30.29 -4.97 24.58
C PRO A 197 -31.78 -5.30 24.61
N SER A 198 -32.60 -4.55 25.35
CA SER A 198 -34.05 -4.79 25.48
C SER A 198 -34.85 -4.34 24.26
N LEU A 199 -34.28 -3.46 23.44
CA LEU A 199 -34.93 -2.95 22.23
C LEU A 199 -34.97 -4.00 21.11
N PRO A 200 -35.99 -3.95 20.24
CA PRO A 200 -36.04 -4.82 19.07
C PRO A 200 -34.83 -4.58 18.16
N VAL A 201 -34.37 -5.65 17.51
CA VAL A 201 -33.13 -5.64 16.70
C VAL A 201 -33.10 -4.51 15.67
N ASP A 202 -34.23 -4.23 15.02
CA ASP A 202 -34.31 -3.21 13.98
C ASP A 202 -34.08 -1.79 14.56
N GLN A 203 -34.57 -1.51 15.78
CA GLN A 203 -34.34 -0.23 16.46
C GLN A 203 -32.90 -0.12 16.96
N ARG A 204 -32.34 -1.20 17.50
CA ARG A 204 -30.92 -1.23 17.92
C ARG A 204 -30.01 -0.94 16.73
N MET A 205 -30.26 -1.57 15.60
CA MET A 205 -29.42 -1.38 14.43
C MET A 205 -29.58 0.03 13.83
N SER A 206 -30.78 0.60 13.84
CA SER A 206 -31.01 1.99 13.47
C SER A 206 -30.25 2.98 14.37
N GLN A 207 -30.30 2.78 15.70
CA GLN A 207 -29.53 3.61 16.64
C GLN A 207 -28.02 3.45 16.48
N ALA A 208 -27.53 2.22 16.28
CA ALA A 208 -26.12 1.97 16.04
C ALA A 208 -25.64 2.65 14.75
N LEU A 209 -26.37 2.47 13.64
CA LEU A 209 -25.99 3.01 12.34
C LEU A 209 -26.13 4.54 12.26
N SER A 210 -27.11 5.14 12.95
CA SER A 210 -27.22 6.61 13.03
C SER A 210 -26.01 7.26 13.73
N ARG A 211 -25.38 6.56 14.69
CA ARG A 211 -24.18 7.03 15.39
C ARG A 211 -22.89 6.68 14.63
N ALA A 212 -22.69 5.41 14.33
CA ALA A 212 -21.49 4.91 13.66
C ALA A 212 -21.42 5.33 12.19
N GLY A 213 -22.54 5.22 11.46
CA GLY A 213 -22.59 5.44 10.02
C GLY A 213 -22.22 6.87 9.60
N MET A 214 -22.62 7.88 10.39
CA MET A 214 -22.21 9.26 10.15
C MET A 214 -20.70 9.46 10.36
N SER A 215 -20.13 8.85 11.39
CA SER A 215 -18.68 8.92 11.63
C SER A 215 -17.90 8.28 10.48
N ILE A 216 -18.31 7.07 10.08
CA ILE A 216 -17.69 6.30 9.00
C ILE A 216 -17.84 7.01 7.65
N PHE A 217 -18.99 7.64 7.39
CA PHE A 217 -19.19 8.43 6.18
C PHE A 217 -18.21 9.60 6.11
N VAL A 218 -18.06 10.35 7.20
CA VAL A 218 -17.15 11.50 7.24
C VAL A 218 -15.71 11.04 7.01
N THR A 219 -15.24 10.02 7.71
CA THR A 219 -13.86 9.50 7.53
C THR A 219 -13.62 8.97 6.12
N SER A 220 -14.51 8.11 5.60
CA SER A 220 -14.40 7.57 4.25
C SER A 220 -14.43 8.65 3.17
N PHE A 221 -15.28 9.66 3.34
CA PHE A 221 -15.39 10.78 2.42
C PHE A 221 -14.13 11.65 2.43
N THR A 222 -13.60 11.96 3.63
CA THR A 222 -12.36 12.72 3.73
C THR A 222 -11.17 11.96 3.18
N ASP A 223 -11.08 10.65 3.42
CA ASP A 223 -9.98 9.82 2.92
C ASP A 223 -10.04 9.71 1.39
N SER A 224 -11.23 9.49 0.82
CA SER A 224 -11.41 9.47 -0.64
C SER A 224 -11.00 10.80 -1.28
N ILE A 225 -11.37 11.94 -0.69
CA ILE A 225 -10.93 13.27 -1.16
C ILE A 225 -9.42 13.42 -1.02
N ALA A 226 -8.82 13.01 0.09
CA ALA A 226 -7.38 13.10 0.30
C ALA A 226 -6.61 12.32 -0.76
N PHE A 227 -7.03 11.09 -1.08
CA PHE A 227 -6.45 10.30 -2.16
C PHE A 227 -6.72 10.92 -3.53
N ALA A 228 -7.92 11.44 -3.79
CA ALA A 228 -8.25 12.09 -5.06
C ALA A 228 -7.38 13.35 -5.30
N LEU A 229 -7.16 14.17 -4.27
CA LEU A 229 -6.27 15.33 -4.34
C LEU A 229 -4.79 14.93 -4.50
N SER A 230 -4.41 13.78 -3.95
CA SER A 230 -3.05 13.24 -4.08
C SER A 230 -2.70 12.83 -5.51
N VAL A 231 -3.68 12.66 -6.40
CA VAL A 231 -3.46 12.42 -7.84
C VAL A 231 -2.76 13.61 -8.50
N ALA A 232 -3.05 14.84 -8.07
CA ALA A 232 -2.48 16.07 -8.63
C ALA A 232 -1.12 16.47 -8.01
N SER A 233 -0.54 15.63 -7.14
CA SER A 233 0.68 15.92 -6.39
C SER A 233 1.97 15.60 -7.16
N ILE A 234 3.11 15.96 -6.56
CA ILE A 234 4.48 15.98 -7.14
C ILE A 234 5.00 14.60 -7.58
N LEU A 235 4.39 13.49 -7.13
CA LEU A 235 4.80 12.12 -7.49
C LEU A 235 3.79 11.49 -8.47
N PRO A 236 3.89 11.78 -9.79
CA PRO A 236 2.98 11.23 -10.80
C PRO A 236 3.02 9.70 -10.86
N ALA A 237 4.11 9.07 -10.39
CA ALA A 237 4.23 7.62 -10.26
C ALA A 237 3.17 6.99 -9.31
N LEU A 238 2.60 7.77 -8.38
CA LEU A 238 1.57 7.32 -7.44
C LEU A 238 0.14 7.67 -7.90
N SER A 239 -0.02 8.37 -9.01
CA SER A 239 -1.33 8.87 -9.48
C SER A 239 -2.35 7.74 -9.65
N TRP A 240 -1.97 6.65 -10.34
CA TRP A 240 -2.83 5.48 -10.53
C TRP A 240 -3.21 4.82 -9.22
N PHE A 241 -2.26 4.65 -8.30
CA PHE A 241 -2.51 4.13 -6.96
C PHE A 241 -3.55 4.99 -6.20
N CYS A 242 -3.40 6.31 -6.24
CA CYS A 242 -4.32 7.24 -5.59
C CYS A 242 -5.75 7.18 -6.16
N ILE A 243 -5.89 7.02 -7.48
CA ILE A 243 -7.21 6.84 -8.13
C ILE A 243 -7.87 5.53 -7.64
N TYR A 244 -7.13 4.42 -7.65
CA TYR A 244 -7.61 3.13 -7.14
C TYR A 244 -8.03 3.24 -5.66
N ALA A 245 -7.24 3.91 -4.83
CA ALA A 245 -7.54 4.09 -3.40
C ALA A 245 -8.83 4.91 -3.20
N ALA A 246 -8.94 6.06 -3.88
CA ALA A 246 -10.09 6.95 -3.75
C ALA A 246 -11.42 6.28 -4.11
N VAL A 247 -11.43 5.48 -5.20
CA VAL A 247 -12.60 4.71 -5.61
C VAL A 247 -12.87 3.55 -4.65
N THR A 248 -11.81 2.84 -4.25
CA THR A 248 -11.95 1.66 -3.36
C THR A 248 -12.54 2.02 -2.01
N ILE A 249 -12.13 3.14 -1.41
CA ILE A 249 -12.67 3.60 -0.12
C ILE A 249 -14.18 3.85 -0.20
N ILE A 250 -14.66 4.47 -1.28
CA ILE A 250 -16.11 4.70 -1.50
C ILE A 250 -16.86 3.37 -1.60
N PHE A 251 -16.34 2.41 -2.35
CA PHE A 251 -16.99 1.11 -2.49
C PHE A 251 -16.96 0.31 -1.19
N VAL A 252 -15.83 0.31 -0.46
CA VAL A 252 -15.73 -0.34 0.85
C VAL A 252 -16.73 0.28 1.81
N PHE A 253 -16.84 1.61 1.88
CA PHE A 253 -17.88 2.31 2.64
C PHE A 253 -19.30 1.80 2.31
N LEU A 254 -19.65 1.72 1.02
CA LEU A 254 -20.97 1.25 0.58
C LEU A 254 -21.23 -0.20 1.00
N TYR A 255 -20.26 -1.09 0.81
CA TYR A 255 -20.37 -2.49 1.24
C TYR A 255 -20.43 -2.61 2.77
N GLN A 256 -19.78 -1.71 3.48
CA GLN A 256 -19.75 -1.73 4.94
C GLN A 256 -21.09 -1.30 5.55
N ILE A 257 -21.72 -0.27 5.01
CA ILE A 257 -23.04 0.18 5.46
C ILE A 257 -24.15 -0.78 4.99
N LEU A 258 -24.11 -1.24 3.74
CA LEU A 258 -25.19 -2.03 3.14
C LEU A 258 -25.06 -3.52 3.45
N PHE A 259 -23.93 -4.12 3.08
CA PHE A 259 -23.75 -5.58 3.17
C PHE A 259 -23.33 -6.00 4.58
N PHE A 260 -22.29 -5.38 5.15
CA PHE A 260 -21.87 -5.72 6.50
C PHE A 260 -22.91 -5.30 7.54
N GLY A 261 -23.53 -4.13 7.41
CA GLY A 261 -24.68 -3.74 8.24
C GLY A 261 -25.82 -4.77 8.24
N ALA A 262 -26.13 -5.37 7.08
CA ALA A 262 -27.09 -6.47 6.99
C ALA A 262 -26.61 -7.74 7.69
N LEU A 263 -25.33 -8.11 7.56
CA LEU A 263 -24.73 -9.25 8.28
C LEU A 263 -24.80 -9.05 9.81
N VAL A 264 -24.49 -7.85 10.30
CA VAL A 264 -24.61 -7.49 11.72
C VAL A 264 -26.06 -7.65 12.20
N THR A 265 -27.03 -7.22 11.38
CA THR A 265 -28.45 -7.38 11.70
C THR A 265 -28.85 -8.85 11.80
N LEU A 266 -28.41 -9.68 10.84
CA LEU A 266 -28.66 -11.12 10.84
C LEU A 266 -27.99 -11.81 12.04
N ASP A 267 -26.77 -11.43 12.37
CA ASP A 267 -26.06 -11.95 13.55
C ASP A 267 -26.78 -11.58 14.85
N THR A 268 -27.26 -10.34 14.95
CA THR A 268 -28.04 -9.90 16.12
C THR A 268 -29.35 -10.68 16.26
N ARG A 269 -30.04 -10.96 15.15
CA ARG A 269 -31.24 -11.83 15.14
C ARG A 269 -30.89 -13.27 15.54
N ARG A 270 -29.74 -13.80 15.11
CA ARG A 270 -29.22 -15.12 15.51
C ARG A 270 -28.96 -15.18 17.02
N GLN A 271 -28.31 -14.17 17.56
CA GLN A 271 -28.03 -14.06 19.01
C GLN A 271 -29.33 -13.98 19.82
N ALA A 272 -30.31 -13.17 19.38
CA ALA A 272 -31.63 -13.10 20.03
C ALA A 272 -32.38 -14.44 20.01
N ALA A 273 -32.15 -15.28 18.97
CA ALA A 273 -32.70 -16.63 18.87
C ALA A 273 -31.88 -17.71 19.62
N ASN A 274 -30.82 -17.35 20.34
CA ASN A 274 -29.93 -18.28 21.07
C ASN A 274 -29.32 -19.41 20.21
N LYS A 275 -29.05 -19.11 18.93
CA LYS A 275 -28.44 -20.06 17.98
C LYS A 275 -26.92 -19.99 18.03
N LEU A 276 -26.26 -21.13 17.78
CA LEU A 276 -24.81 -21.22 17.73
C LEU A 276 -24.23 -20.46 16.53
N ASP A 277 -23.01 -19.97 16.68
CA ASP A 277 -22.38 -19.03 15.74
C ASP A 277 -21.86 -19.72 14.45
N CYS A 278 -21.01 -20.76 14.58
CA CYS A 278 -20.47 -21.49 13.42
C CYS A 278 -21.46 -22.45 12.74
N CYS A 279 -22.54 -22.83 13.43
CA CYS A 279 -23.58 -23.72 12.89
C CYS A 279 -24.98 -23.19 13.25
N PRO A 280 -25.52 -22.21 12.49
CA PRO A 280 -26.80 -21.55 12.79
C PRO A 280 -28.02 -22.48 12.70
N CYS A 281 -27.85 -23.71 12.22
CA CYS A 281 -28.88 -24.75 12.19
C CYS A 281 -29.13 -25.41 13.56
N PHE A 282 -28.19 -25.32 14.51
CA PHE A 282 -28.33 -25.92 15.83
C PHE A 282 -28.63 -24.85 16.89
N SER A 283 -29.76 -24.99 17.59
CA SER A 283 -30.05 -24.21 18.79
C SER A 283 -29.15 -24.67 19.92
N SER A 284 -28.54 -23.73 20.66
CA SER A 284 -27.88 -24.10 21.90
C SER A 284 -28.92 -24.61 22.91
N VAL A 285 -28.62 -25.71 23.59
CA VAL A 285 -29.43 -26.21 24.71
C VAL A 285 -29.55 -25.06 25.71
N ARG A 286 -30.77 -24.73 26.15
CA ARG A 286 -31.03 -23.68 27.15
C ARG A 286 -30.12 -23.92 28.37
N CYS A 287 -29.06 -23.13 28.52
CA CYS A 287 -28.44 -22.97 29.84
C CYS A 287 -29.42 -22.12 30.65
N ALA A 288 -29.87 -22.66 31.78
CA ALA A 288 -30.74 -21.95 32.71
C ALA A 288 -30.13 -20.57 33.06
N PRO A 289 -30.94 -19.52 33.21
CA PRO A 289 -30.44 -18.23 33.67
C PRO A 289 -29.75 -18.43 35.03
N VAL A 290 -28.52 -17.94 35.16
CA VAL A 290 -27.82 -17.84 36.44
C VAL A 290 -28.71 -16.99 37.36
N PRO A 291 -29.03 -17.43 38.59
CA PRO A 291 -29.79 -16.62 39.53
C PRO A 291 -29.07 -15.29 39.72
N GLN A 292 -29.80 -14.18 39.55
CA GLN A 292 -29.35 -12.91 40.10
C GLN A 292 -29.53 -13.00 41.61
N ASP A 293 -28.47 -13.36 42.31
CA ASP A 293 -28.43 -13.20 43.76
C ASP A 293 -28.43 -11.70 44.05
N GLY A 294 -29.54 -11.23 44.61
CA GLY A 294 -29.66 -9.88 45.14
C GLY A 294 -28.75 -9.70 46.35
N GLY A 295 -28.02 -8.58 46.33
CA GLY A 295 -27.23 -8.03 47.44
C GLY A 295 -26.94 -6.57 47.16
#